data_AF-A0A969CIY5-F1
#
_entry.id   AF-A0A969CIY5-F1
#
_cell.length_a   1.000
_cell.length_b   1.000
_cell.length_c   1.000
_cell.angle_alpha   90.00
_cell.angle_beta   90.00
_cell.angle_gamma   90.00
#
_symmetry.space_group_name_H-M   'P 1'
#
loop_
_entity.id
_entity.type
_entity.pdbx_description
1 polymer ?
#
loop_
_entity_poly.entity_id
_entity_poly.type
_entity_poly.pdbx_seq_one_letter_code
_entity_poly.pdbx_strand_id
1 'polypeptide(L)'
;MTRTRHDLFAKQHLETLLQTLGTVTSSRKLTSETREIGIWFVPHPQTQTLHHHLGILSQMVKQPCIMEPFRNAVQPSDINSCLGKLMDLTAELRRQAKRQSPSGSKLELPGLWVLSPTLSQQTIQGFRADINPDWPTGFYFLAPNLPGSVAVLRP
;
A
#
# COMPACT_ATOMS: atom_id res chain seq x y z
N MET A 1 11.74 14.46 4.40
CA MET A 1 11.56 14.97 3.02
C MET A 1 10.59 16.14 3.05
N THR A 2 10.83 17.16 2.22
CA THR A 2 9.99 18.36 2.11
C THR A 2 8.54 17.95 1.81
N ARG A 3 7.65 18.19 2.78
CA ARG A 3 6.20 17.93 2.68
C ARG A 3 5.62 18.83 1.59
N THR A 4 5.54 18.33 0.37
CA THR A 4 4.93 19.08 -0.74
C THR A 4 3.41 19.17 -0.53
N ARG A 5 2.77 20.23 -1.04
CA ARG A 5 1.30 20.38 -0.96
C ARG A 5 0.56 19.19 -1.57
N HIS A 6 1.11 18.59 -2.62
CA HIS A 6 0.53 17.41 -3.29
C HIS A 6 0.61 16.14 -2.43
N ASP A 7 1.75 15.90 -1.78
CA ASP A 7 1.91 14.77 -0.86
C ASP A 7 0.93 14.87 0.32
N LEU A 8 0.80 16.08 0.88
CA LEU A 8 -0.17 16.33 1.94
C LEU A 8 -1.62 16.12 1.47
N PHE A 9 -1.97 16.66 0.30
CA PHE A 9 -3.30 16.51 -0.28
C PHE A 9 -3.68 15.04 -0.49
N ALA A 10 -2.80 14.26 -1.12
CA ALA A 10 -3.05 12.85 -1.39
C ALA A 10 -3.26 12.05 -0.09
N LYS A 11 -2.43 12.31 0.92
CA LYS A 11 -2.56 11.66 2.24
C LYS A 11 -3.88 12.02 2.93
N GLN A 12 -4.22 13.31 3.00
CA GLN A 12 -5.46 13.76 3.62
C GLN A 12 -6.70 13.22 2.91
N HIS A 13 -6.67 13.15 1.58
CA HIS A 13 -7.78 12.63 0.80
C HIS A 13 -7.96 11.12 1.00
N LEU A 14 -6.88 10.34 0.92
CA LEU A 14 -6.92 8.90 1.20
C LEU A 14 -7.35 8.62 2.63
N GLU A 15 -6.87 9.39 3.61
CA GLU A 15 -7.28 9.27 5.00
C GLU A 15 -8.79 9.52 5.18
N THR A 16 -9.31 10.59 4.57
CA THR A 16 -10.74 10.91 4.60
C THR A 16 -11.61 9.82 3.98
N LEU A 17 -11.17 9.24 2.86
CA LEU A 17 -11.90 8.18 2.17
C LEU A 17 -11.87 6.86 2.95
N LEU A 18 -10.74 6.53 3.59
CA LEU A 18 -10.51 5.22 4.18
C LEU A 18 -10.88 5.10 5.66
N GLN A 19 -11.01 6.23 6.39
CA GLN A 19 -11.32 6.21 7.82
C GLN A 19 -12.63 5.49 8.19
N THR A 20 -13.56 5.35 7.24
CA THR A 20 -14.83 4.62 7.43
C THR A 20 -14.69 3.11 7.22
N LEU A 21 -13.61 2.66 6.57
CA LEU A 21 -13.34 1.26 6.28
C LEU A 21 -12.33 0.63 7.26
N GLY A 22 -11.53 1.45 7.95
CA GLY A 22 -10.51 0.96 8.85
C GLY A 22 -9.69 2.06 9.52
N THR A 23 -8.64 1.64 10.21
CA THR A 23 -7.69 2.56 10.84
C THR A 23 -6.64 3.01 9.83
N VAL A 24 -6.52 4.32 9.66
CA VAL A 24 -5.51 4.96 8.81
C VAL A 24 -4.43 5.58 9.69
N THR A 25 -3.15 5.40 9.33
CA THR A 25 -2.02 6.12 9.91
C THR A 25 -1.19 6.73 8.80
N SER A 26 -1.24 8.06 8.66
CA SER A 26 -0.46 8.79 7.66
C SER A 26 0.94 9.13 8.16
N SER A 27 1.92 9.12 7.24
CA SER A 27 3.33 9.45 7.54
C SER A 27 3.92 8.64 8.71
N ARG A 28 3.60 7.34 8.78
CA ARG A 28 4.09 6.47 9.85
C ARG A 28 5.59 6.28 9.71
N LYS A 29 6.34 6.64 10.76
CA LYS A 29 7.78 6.41 10.84
C LYS A 29 8.08 4.92 11.00
N LEU A 30 9.06 4.44 10.26
CA LEU A 30 9.63 3.11 10.46
C LEU A 30 10.67 3.18 11.58
N THR A 31 10.74 2.12 12.39
CA THR A 31 11.70 2.05 13.50
C THR A 31 13.12 1.75 13.04
N SER A 32 13.28 1.08 11.90
CA SER A 32 14.57 0.66 11.35
C SER A 32 15.33 1.77 10.63
N GLU A 33 14.65 2.83 10.18
CA GLU A 33 15.23 3.86 9.32
C GLU A 33 14.51 5.21 9.45
N THR A 34 15.17 6.31 9.06
CA THR A 34 14.55 7.65 8.95
C THR A 34 13.62 7.76 7.72
N ARG A 35 12.85 6.71 7.43
CA ARG A 35 11.88 6.63 6.33
C ARG A 35 10.46 6.64 6.88
N GLU A 36 9.54 7.23 6.11
CA GLU A 36 8.12 7.32 6.44
C GLU A 36 7.31 6.56 5.39
N ILE A 37 6.31 5.82 5.87
CA ILE A 37 5.27 5.22 5.05
C ILE A 37 4.24 6.29 4.72
N GLY A 38 3.84 6.38 3.45
CA GLY A 38 2.79 7.30 2.99
C GLY A 38 1.50 7.14 3.80
N ILE A 39 0.85 6.00 3.63
CA ILE A 39 -0.35 5.58 4.37
C ILE A 39 -0.16 4.14 4.85
N TRP A 40 -0.41 3.89 6.13
CA TRP A 40 -0.59 2.56 6.71
C TRP A 40 -2.07 2.35 7.01
N PHE A 41 -2.68 1.30 6.44
CA PHE A 41 -4.10 1.01 6.61
C PHE A 41 -4.31 -0.38 7.20
N VAL A 42 -5.24 -0.47 8.16
CA VAL A 42 -5.71 -1.73 8.76
C VAL A 42 -7.24 -1.78 8.68
N PRO A 43 -7.83 -2.75 7.95
CA PRO A 43 -9.29 -2.85 7.82
C PRO A 43 -9.96 -3.16 9.16
N HIS A 44 -11.18 -2.66 9.36
CA HIS A 44 -12.02 -3.11 10.47
C HIS A 44 -12.73 -4.41 10.06
N PRO A 45 -12.77 -5.45 10.91
CA PRO A 45 -13.41 -6.73 10.55
C PRO A 45 -14.89 -6.60 10.19
N GLN A 46 -15.56 -5.57 10.72
CA GLN A 46 -17.01 -5.36 10.62
C GLN A 46 -17.41 -4.48 9.42
N THR A 47 -16.46 -3.84 8.73
CA THR A 47 -16.76 -2.90 7.64
C THR A 47 -16.96 -3.59 6.28
N GLN A 48 -16.92 -4.93 6.21
CA GLN A 48 -17.10 -5.72 4.98
C GLN A 48 -18.34 -5.34 4.14
N THR A 49 -19.42 -4.88 4.78
CA THR A 49 -20.65 -4.43 4.12
C THR A 49 -20.57 -3.01 3.55
N LEU A 50 -19.67 -2.16 4.05
CA LEU A 50 -19.48 -0.78 3.60
C LEU A 50 -18.60 -0.67 2.34
N HIS A 51 -17.91 -1.75 1.94
CA HIS A 51 -17.00 -1.76 0.79
C HIS A 51 -17.69 -1.42 -0.54
N HIS A 52 -19.01 -1.51 -0.66
CA HIS A 52 -19.69 -1.22 -1.93
C HIS A 52 -19.62 0.25 -2.37
N HIS A 53 -19.40 1.20 -1.46
CA HIS A 53 -19.50 2.64 -1.79
C HIS A 53 -18.22 3.25 -2.39
N LEU A 54 -17.06 2.60 -2.24
CA LEU A 54 -15.75 3.14 -2.65
C LEU A 54 -15.16 2.44 -3.88
N GLY A 55 -15.92 1.57 -4.54
CA GLY A 55 -15.52 0.90 -5.77
C GLY A 55 -14.17 0.19 -5.63
N ILE A 56 -13.23 0.45 -6.54
CA ILE A 56 -11.92 -0.22 -6.56
C ILE A 56 -11.09 0.04 -5.30
N LEU A 57 -11.26 1.20 -4.65
CA LEU A 57 -10.53 1.54 -3.44
C LEU A 57 -10.88 0.57 -2.30
N SER A 58 -12.13 0.14 -2.22
CA SER A 58 -12.55 -0.84 -1.20
C SER A 58 -11.99 -2.23 -1.46
N GLN A 59 -11.71 -2.58 -2.72
CA GLN A 59 -11.05 -3.83 -3.11
C GLN A 59 -9.57 -3.81 -2.74
N MET A 60 -8.90 -2.66 -2.85
CA MET A 60 -7.48 -2.49 -2.49
C MET A 60 -7.21 -2.70 -1.00
N VAL A 61 -8.18 -2.37 -0.15
CA VAL A 61 -8.02 -2.32 1.31
C VAL A 61 -8.70 -3.47 2.05
N LYS A 62 -8.93 -4.60 1.37
CA LYS A 62 -9.52 -5.82 1.98
C LYS A 62 -8.62 -6.48 3.05
N GLN A 63 -7.32 -6.17 3.01
CA GLN A 63 -6.31 -6.64 3.95
C GLN A 63 -5.45 -5.44 4.38
N PRO A 64 -4.67 -5.54 5.47
CA PRO A 64 -3.74 -4.49 5.84
C PRO A 64 -2.83 -4.11 4.66
N CYS A 65 -2.58 -2.82 4.44
CA CYS A 65 -1.76 -2.40 3.31
C CYS A 65 -1.04 -1.08 3.56
N ILE A 66 0.09 -0.93 2.88
CA ILE A 66 0.77 0.34 2.67
C ILE A 66 0.26 0.95 1.37
N MET A 67 -0.03 2.26 1.36
CA MET A 67 -0.28 3.01 0.12
C MET A 67 0.72 4.16 -0.02
N GLU A 68 1.39 4.23 -1.16
CA GLU A 68 2.42 5.23 -1.48
C GLU A 68 1.99 6.02 -2.72
N PRO A 69 1.35 7.19 -2.54
CA PRO A 69 0.96 8.05 -3.66
C PRO A 69 2.16 8.83 -4.22
N PHE A 70 2.34 8.78 -5.53
CA PHE A 70 3.35 9.55 -6.26
C PHE A 70 2.68 10.63 -7.10
N ARG A 71 3.28 11.83 -7.10
CA ARG A 71 2.84 12.95 -7.97
C ARG A 71 3.36 12.84 -9.41
N ASN A 72 4.43 12.09 -9.61
CA ASN A 72 5.14 11.92 -10.89
C ASN A 72 5.18 10.44 -11.25
N ALA A 73 5.55 10.15 -12.49
CA ALA A 73 5.85 8.80 -12.96
C ALA A 73 6.86 8.12 -12.02
N VAL A 74 6.48 6.95 -11.51
CA VAL A 74 7.32 6.19 -10.59
C VAL A 74 8.51 5.56 -11.32
N GLN A 75 9.70 5.65 -10.74
CA GLN A 75 10.90 5.01 -11.26
C GLN A 75 11.14 3.65 -10.59
N PRO A 76 11.95 2.75 -11.18
CA PRO A 76 12.25 1.47 -10.54
C PRO A 76 12.84 1.59 -9.13
N SER A 77 13.68 2.62 -8.89
CA SER A 77 14.21 2.91 -7.56
C SER A 77 13.14 3.27 -6.53
N ASP A 78 12.07 3.94 -6.96
CA ASP A 78 10.96 4.31 -6.08
C ASP A 78 10.16 3.07 -5.66
N ILE A 79 9.87 2.16 -6.60
CA ILE A 79 9.21 0.87 -6.31
C ILE A 79 10.07 0.05 -5.34
N ASN A 80 11.38 -0.04 -5.57
CA ASN A 80 12.30 -0.72 -4.67
C ASN A 80 12.30 -0.10 -3.26
N SER A 81 12.24 1.22 -3.17
CA SER A 81 12.13 1.93 -1.89
C SER A 81 10.83 1.57 -1.17
N CYS A 82 9.69 1.56 -1.87
CA CYS A 82 8.41 1.13 -1.31
C CYS A 82 8.41 -0.33 -0.85
N LEU A 83 9.03 -1.23 -1.61
CA LEU A 83 9.21 -2.63 -1.21
C LEU A 83 10.08 -2.76 0.04
N GLY A 84 11.15 -1.97 0.15
CA GLY A 84 11.97 -1.90 1.36
C GLY A 84 11.15 -1.53 2.59
N LYS A 85 10.33 -0.47 2.49
CA LYS A 85 9.41 -0.07 3.58
C LYS A 85 8.43 -1.19 3.96
N LEU A 86 7.90 -1.92 2.98
CA LEU A 86 7.01 -3.06 3.21
C LEU A 86 7.72 -4.17 3.98
N MET A 87 8.96 -4.50 3.62
CA MET A 87 9.75 -5.52 4.30
C MET A 87 10.08 -5.12 5.74
N ASP A 88 10.46 -3.86 5.96
CA ASP A 88 10.73 -3.32 7.29
C ASP A 88 9.50 -3.38 8.20
N LEU A 89 8.35 -2.92 7.68
CA LEU A 89 7.10 -3.01 8.40
C LEU A 89 6.73 -4.46 8.72
N THR A 90 6.83 -5.34 7.73
CA THR A 90 6.53 -6.77 7.90
C THR A 90 7.38 -7.39 9.00
N ALA A 91 8.68 -7.06 9.04
CA ALA A 91 9.58 -7.52 10.08
C ALA A 91 9.20 -6.96 11.47
N GLU A 92 8.81 -5.69 11.55
CA GLU A 92 8.31 -5.07 12.79
C GLU A 92 7.06 -5.78 13.32
N LEU A 93 6.06 -5.99 12.47
CA LEU A 93 4.80 -6.66 12.84
C LEU A 93 5.03 -8.10 13.31
N ARG A 94 5.92 -8.85 12.63
CA ARG A 94 6.31 -10.21 13.06
C ARG A 94 6.94 -10.22 14.46
N ARG A 95 7.83 -9.25 14.75
CA ARG A 95 8.45 -9.12 16.09
C ARG A 95 7.41 -8.79 17.16
N GLN A 96 6.46 -7.89 16.86
CA GLN A 96 5.38 -7.53 17.77
C GLN A 96 4.47 -8.73 18.05
N ALA A 97 4.04 -9.45 17.00
CA ALA A 97 3.21 -10.64 17.13
C ALA A 97 3.87 -11.72 17.99
N LYS A 98 5.16 -12.00 17.77
CA LYS A 98 5.91 -12.98 18.59
C LYS A 98 5.97 -12.61 20.08
N ARG A 99 6.02 -11.31 20.40
CA ARG A 99 6.04 -10.82 21.79
C ARG A 99 4.66 -10.86 22.45
N GLN A 100 3.60 -10.55 21.70
CA GLN A 100 2.24 -10.37 22.22
C GLN A 100 1.43 -11.66 22.24
N SER A 101 1.70 -12.60 21.33
CA SER A 101 0.98 -13.87 21.29
C SER A 101 1.90 -14.99 20.77
N PRO A 102 2.57 -15.73 21.66
CA PRO A 102 3.40 -16.88 21.28
C PRO A 102 2.60 -18.02 20.62
N SER A 103 1.27 -18.01 20.75
CA SER A 103 0.36 -19.11 20.41
C SER A 103 -0.14 -19.13 18.95
N GLY A 104 0.56 -18.49 18.01
CA GLY A 104 0.32 -18.73 16.58
C GLY A 104 -0.94 -18.07 15.99
N SER A 105 -1.34 -16.89 16.49
CA SER A 105 -2.33 -16.09 15.77
C SER A 105 -1.85 -15.79 14.34
N LYS A 106 -2.75 -15.94 13.36
CA LYS A 106 -2.43 -15.69 11.95
C LYS A 106 -2.22 -14.19 11.76
N LEU A 107 -0.95 -13.77 11.67
CA LEU A 107 -0.62 -12.39 11.33
C LEU A 107 -0.98 -12.15 9.86
N GLU A 108 -1.97 -11.29 9.63
CA GLU A 108 -2.25 -10.78 8.30
C GLU A 108 -1.10 -9.85 7.89
N LEU A 109 -0.34 -10.27 6.88
CA LEU A 109 0.78 -9.50 6.38
C LEU A 109 0.29 -8.37 5.50
N PRO A 110 0.95 -7.20 5.56
CA PRO A 110 0.55 -6.08 4.75
C PRO A 110 0.83 -6.32 3.27
N GLY A 111 -0.07 -5.84 2.41
CA GLY A 111 0.21 -5.58 1.00
C GLY A 111 0.84 -4.20 0.77
N LEU A 112 1.26 -3.94 -0.46
CA LEU A 112 1.72 -2.62 -0.90
C LEU A 112 0.97 -2.18 -2.16
N TRP A 113 0.52 -0.92 -2.14
CA TRP A 113 -0.03 -0.20 -3.28
C TRP A 113 0.84 1.01 -3.60
N VAL A 114 1.52 0.97 -4.74
CA VAL A 114 2.18 2.15 -5.32
C VAL A 114 1.19 2.84 -6.25
N LEU A 115 0.79 4.07 -5.93
CA LEU A 115 -0.15 4.84 -6.76
C LEU A 115 0.64 5.82 -7.62
N SER A 116 0.66 5.61 -8.93
CA SER A 116 1.42 6.48 -9.83
C SER A 116 0.53 7.03 -10.94
N PRO A 117 0.70 8.29 -11.39
CA PRO A 117 -0.05 8.83 -12.52
C PRO A 117 0.25 8.09 -13.83
N THR A 118 1.49 7.60 -13.98
CA THR A 118 1.91 6.85 -15.16
C THR A 118 2.97 5.81 -14.79
N LEU A 119 3.05 4.74 -15.58
CA LEU A 119 4.03 3.67 -15.41
C LEU A 119 4.55 3.27 -16.79
N SER A 120 5.87 3.23 -16.97
CA SER A 120 6.47 2.86 -18.26
C SER A 120 6.41 1.35 -18.48
N GLN A 121 6.31 0.94 -19.75
CA GLN A 121 6.38 -0.48 -20.13
C GLN A 121 7.69 -1.13 -19.68
N GLN A 122 8.80 -0.38 -19.74
CA GLN A 122 10.09 -0.84 -19.24
C GLN A 122 10.04 -1.17 -17.74
N THR A 123 9.40 -0.33 -16.92
CA THR A 123 9.24 -0.60 -15.49
C THR A 123 8.35 -1.82 -15.25
N ILE A 124 7.22 -1.93 -15.96
CA ILE A 124 6.32 -3.09 -15.86
C ILE A 124 7.08 -4.40 -16.15
N GLN A 125 7.79 -4.45 -17.27
CA GLN A 125 8.57 -5.62 -17.69
C GLN A 125 9.75 -5.92 -16.76
N GLY A 126 10.40 -4.88 -16.24
CA GLY A 126 11.54 -4.99 -15.33
C GLY A 126 11.17 -5.64 -13.99
N PHE A 127 9.96 -5.35 -13.49
CA PHE A 127 9.43 -5.99 -12.28
C PHE A 127 8.66 -7.29 -12.54
N ARG A 128 8.53 -7.70 -13.81
CA ARG A 128 7.64 -8.81 -14.22
C ARG A 128 6.24 -8.64 -13.63
N ALA A 129 5.73 -7.42 -13.70
CA ALA A 129 4.42 -7.10 -13.16
C ALA A 129 3.33 -7.49 -14.17
N ASP A 130 2.37 -8.29 -13.74
CA ASP A 130 1.33 -8.85 -14.59
C ASP A 130 -0.04 -8.21 -14.32
N ILE A 131 -0.92 -8.28 -15.32
CA ILE A 131 -2.33 -7.89 -15.16
C ILE A 131 -3.11 -9.00 -14.46
N ASN A 132 -4.12 -8.62 -13.69
CA ASN A 132 -5.10 -9.55 -13.13
C ASN A 132 -6.47 -9.30 -13.80
N PRO A 133 -7.12 -10.31 -14.41
CA PRO A 133 -8.43 -10.17 -15.04
C PRO A 133 -9.54 -9.64 -14.10
N ASP A 134 -9.41 -9.87 -12.79
CA ASP A 134 -10.36 -9.39 -11.77
C ASP A 134 -10.19 -7.89 -11.44
N TRP A 135 -9.23 -7.22 -12.07
CA TRP A 135 -8.91 -5.82 -11.86
C TRP A 135 -9.01 -5.01 -13.15
N PRO A 136 -9.42 -3.74 -13.07
CA PRO A 136 -9.51 -2.88 -14.24
C PRO A 136 -8.13 -2.59 -14.84
N THR A 137 -8.13 -2.09 -16.08
CA THR A 137 -6.91 -1.66 -16.76
C THR A 137 -6.17 -0.61 -15.94
N GLY A 138 -4.85 -0.78 -15.81
CA GLY A 138 -3.98 0.12 -15.04
C GLY A 138 -3.48 -0.47 -13.72
N PHE A 139 -3.95 -1.65 -13.32
CA PHE A 139 -3.45 -2.37 -12.16
C PHE A 139 -2.45 -3.45 -12.59
N TYR A 140 -1.29 -3.46 -11.93
CA TYR A 140 -0.20 -4.40 -12.19
C TYR A 140 0.25 -5.03 -10.87
N PHE A 141 0.45 -6.33 -10.87
CA PHE A 141 0.73 -7.13 -9.68
C PHE A 141 2.12 -7.73 -9.80
N LEU A 142 2.91 -7.65 -8.73
CA LEU A 142 4.19 -8.34 -8.67
C LEU A 142 3.97 -9.85 -8.47
N ALA A 143 5.06 -10.62 -8.53
CA ALA A 143 5.03 -12.06 -8.37
C ALA A 143 4.33 -12.49 -7.05
N PRO A 144 3.67 -13.66 -6.99
CA PRO A 144 2.84 -14.07 -5.85
C PRO A 144 3.52 -14.04 -4.48
N ASN A 145 4.82 -14.27 -4.42
CA ASN A 145 5.60 -14.26 -3.18
C ASN A 145 6.18 -12.87 -2.82
N LEU A 146 5.84 -11.84 -3.59
CA LEU A 146 6.22 -10.45 -3.36
C LEU A 146 4.94 -9.62 -3.20
N PRO A 147 4.54 -9.24 -1.96
CA PRO A 147 3.22 -8.65 -1.68
C PRO A 147 3.04 -7.20 -2.17
N GLY A 148 3.67 -6.81 -3.27
CA GLY A 148 3.57 -5.49 -3.89
C GLY A 148 2.67 -5.47 -5.12
N SER A 149 1.94 -4.37 -5.27
CA SER A 149 1.08 -4.06 -6.41
C SER A 149 1.26 -2.58 -6.79
N VAL A 150 1.15 -2.28 -8.08
CA VAL A 150 1.22 -0.92 -8.62
C VAL A 150 -0.10 -0.60 -9.29
N ALA A 151 -0.73 0.49 -8.87
CA ALA A 151 -1.95 1.02 -9.48
C ALA A 151 -1.63 2.31 -10.22
N VAL A 152 -1.95 2.34 -11.51
CA VAL A 152 -1.82 3.53 -12.35
C VAL A 152 -3.11 4.33 -12.30
N LEU A 153 -3.05 5.51 -11.71
CA LEU A 153 -4.15 6.47 -11.65
C LEU A 153 -4.17 7.25 -12.96
N ARG A 154 -4.83 6.73 -14.00
CA ARG A 154 -5.09 7.53 -15.19
C ARG A 154 -6.10 8.65 -14.83
N PRO A 155 -5.83 9.91 -15.20
CA PRO A 155 -6.86 10.95 -15.17
C PRO A 155 -7.96 10.67 -16.21
#